data_AF-A0A4S2H3P7-F1
#
_entry.id   AF-A0A4S2H3P7-F1
#
_cell.length_a   1.000
_cell.length_b   1.000
_cell.length_c   1.000
_cell.angle_alpha   90.00
_cell.angle_beta   90.00
_cell.angle_gamma   90.00
#
_symmetry.space_group_name_H-M   'P 1'
#
loop_
_entity.id
_entity.type
_entity.pdbx_description
1 polymer ?
#
loop_
_entity_poly.entity_id
_entity_poly.type
_entity_poly.pdbx_seq_one_letter_code
_entity_poly.pdbx_strand_id
1 'polypeptide(L)'
;MIRIIATALVLASCAGLASAQDAGRLQALSGELRGEALARAETLSGAPGAPSAPVEPFDPFVTGVQDFAAEAMALSRHIEEVAPASDLKCIFRGMSEDALSRLDLLAEPARGADRARSYEAYARLFEDAEAIAADEDTVSLAALPCPASD
;
A
#
# COMPACT_ATOMS: atom_id res chain seq x y z
N MET A 1 -16.67 4.57 59.41
CA MET A 1 -17.01 5.73 58.56
C MET A 1 -15.77 6.13 57.77
N ILE A 2 -15.88 6.24 56.44
CA ILE A 2 -15.00 7.02 55.52
C ILE A 2 -13.59 6.42 55.27
N ARG A 3 -13.04 6.28 54.05
CA ARG A 3 -13.49 6.15 52.65
C ARG A 3 -12.25 5.68 51.88
N ILE A 4 -12.41 4.70 51.00
CA ILE A 4 -11.38 4.16 50.10
C ILE A 4 -11.04 5.22 49.05
N ILE A 5 -9.75 5.50 48.81
CA ILE A 5 -9.30 6.17 47.59
C ILE A 5 -8.32 5.21 46.90
N ALA A 6 -8.87 4.42 45.99
CA ALA A 6 -8.14 3.64 45.02
C ALA A 6 -7.78 4.57 43.86
N THR A 7 -6.53 5.01 43.79
CA THR A 7 -6.01 5.75 42.64
C THR A 7 -5.66 4.73 41.55
N ALA A 8 -6.63 4.42 40.70
CA ALA A 8 -6.40 3.69 39.47
C ALA A 8 -5.72 4.63 38.47
N LEU A 9 -4.41 4.47 38.28
CA LEU A 9 -3.67 5.09 37.20
C LEU A 9 -3.97 4.29 35.92
N VAL A 10 -4.97 4.73 35.15
CA VAL A 10 -5.23 4.19 33.82
C VAL A 10 -4.18 4.78 32.88
N LEU A 11 -3.11 4.02 32.62
CA LEU A 11 -2.22 4.25 31.49
C LEU A 11 -2.93 3.78 30.22
N ALA A 12 -3.78 4.64 29.64
CA ALA A 12 -4.19 4.51 28.26
C ALA A 12 -3.10 5.15 27.39
N SER A 13 -2.03 4.40 27.13
CA SER A 13 -0.92 4.85 26.28
C SER A 13 -1.23 4.55 24.82
N CYS A 14 -1.32 5.62 24.05
CA CYS A 14 -1.72 5.70 22.65
C CYS A 14 -0.84 4.86 21.70
N ALA A 15 -1.46 4.27 20.69
CA ALA A 15 -0.83 3.73 19.48
C ALA A 15 -0.28 4.86 18.54
N GLY A 16 0.23 5.95 19.12
CA GLY A 16 0.54 7.21 18.42
C GLY A 16 1.93 7.31 17.79
N LEU A 17 2.61 6.19 17.53
CA LEU A 17 3.91 6.15 16.84
C LEU A 17 3.84 5.50 15.45
N ALA A 18 2.66 5.00 15.04
CA ALA A 18 2.51 4.28 13.78
C ALA A 18 2.39 5.21 12.54
N SER A 19 1.72 6.36 12.64
CA SER A 19 1.27 7.11 11.45
C SER A 19 2.37 7.70 10.56
N ALA A 20 3.45 8.24 11.14
CA ALA A 20 4.59 8.76 10.37
C ALA A 20 5.41 7.64 9.70
N GLN A 21 5.32 6.41 10.22
CA GLN A 21 5.99 5.24 9.63
C GLN A 21 5.25 4.72 8.38
N ASP A 22 3.98 5.06 8.21
CA ASP A 22 3.11 4.48 7.18
C ASP A 22 3.48 4.98 5.78
N ALA A 23 3.75 6.28 5.59
CA ALA A 23 4.16 6.83 4.29
C ALA A 23 5.55 6.32 3.86
N GLY A 24 6.53 6.32 4.77
CA GLY A 24 7.87 5.82 4.48
C GLY A 24 7.91 4.32 4.19
N ARG A 25 7.08 3.53 4.90
CA ARG A 25 6.92 2.09 4.62
C ARG A 25 6.29 1.87 3.25
N LEU A 26 5.20 2.58 2.94
CA LEU A 26 4.54 2.47 1.64
C LEU A 26 5.47 2.84 0.50
N GLN A 27 6.26 3.90 0.67
CA GLN A 27 7.29 4.30 -0.30
C GLN A 27 8.30 3.16 -0.55
N ALA A 28 8.88 2.60 0.53
CA ALA A 28 9.88 1.53 0.41
C ALA A 28 9.30 0.28 -0.27
N LEU A 29 8.11 -0.16 0.18
CA LEU A 29 7.41 -1.30 -0.40
C LEU A 29 7.09 -1.08 -1.89
N SER A 30 6.66 0.13 -2.26
CA SER A 30 6.39 0.49 -3.64
C SER A 30 7.65 0.37 -4.51
N GLY A 31 8.79 0.88 -4.03
CA GLY A 31 10.06 0.75 -4.75
C GLY A 31 10.49 -0.71 -4.96
N GLU A 32 10.34 -1.57 -3.94
CA GLU A 32 10.65 -3.00 -4.04
C GLU A 32 9.75 -3.70 -5.06
N LEU A 33 8.43 -3.49 -4.98
CA LEU A 33 7.47 -4.11 -5.88
C LEU A 33 7.59 -3.61 -7.32
N ARG A 34 7.93 -2.33 -7.51
CA ARG A 34 8.26 -1.77 -8.82
C ARG A 34 9.43 -2.51 -9.45
N GLY A 35 10.51 -2.71 -8.68
CA GLY A 35 11.68 -3.47 -9.13
C GLY A 35 11.34 -4.90 -9.55
N GLU A 36 10.60 -5.62 -8.70
CA GLU A 36 10.15 -6.98 -8.98
C GLU A 36 9.24 -7.05 -10.23
N ALA A 37 8.27 -6.13 -10.34
CA ALA A 37 7.38 -6.06 -11.50
C ALA A 37 8.16 -5.86 -12.81
N LEU A 38 9.12 -4.93 -12.84
CA LEU A 38 9.97 -4.68 -14.01
C LEU A 38 10.82 -5.91 -14.37
N ALA A 39 11.43 -6.58 -13.38
CA ALA A 39 12.23 -7.77 -13.62
C ALA A 39 11.40 -8.93 -14.22
N ARG A 40 10.16 -9.10 -13.74
CA ARG A 40 9.23 -10.09 -14.30
C ARG A 40 8.78 -9.73 -15.71
N ALA A 41 8.49 -8.45 -15.96
CA ALA A 41 8.12 -7.96 -17.29
C ALA A 41 9.24 -8.17 -18.31
N GLU A 42 10.49 -7.88 -17.94
CA GLU A 42 11.67 -8.08 -18.78
C GLU A 42 11.86 -9.56 -19.13
N THR A 43 11.74 -10.44 -18.14
CA THR A 43 11.83 -11.90 -18.34
C THR A 43 10.81 -12.39 -19.37
N LEU A 44 9.56 -11.95 -19.26
CA LEU A 44 8.48 -12.35 -20.17
C LEU A 44 8.60 -11.74 -21.57
N SER A 45 9.22 -10.57 -21.67
CA SER A 45 9.50 -9.90 -22.94
C SER A 45 10.53 -10.65 -23.79
N GLY A 46 11.35 -11.52 -23.20
CA GLY A 46 12.26 -12.41 -23.92
C GLY A 46 11.58 -13.54 -24.72
N ALA A 47 10.31 -13.84 -24.41
CA ALA A 47 9.52 -14.87 -25.10
C ALA A 47 8.04 -14.47 -25.24
N PRO A 48 7.73 -13.38 -25.98
CA PRO A 48 6.43 -12.72 -25.93
C PRO A 48 5.25 -13.62 -26.39
N GLY A 49 5.49 -14.55 -27.31
CA GLY A 49 4.48 -15.49 -27.82
C GLY A 49 4.32 -16.76 -26.99
N ALA A 50 5.22 -17.02 -26.04
CA ALA A 50 5.15 -18.22 -25.21
C ALA A 50 3.92 -18.17 -24.28
N PRO A 51 3.28 -19.32 -24.00
CA PRO A 51 2.29 -19.40 -22.93
C PRO A 51 2.89 -18.99 -21.59
N SER A 52 2.11 -18.29 -20.77
CA SER A 52 2.43 -17.96 -19.39
C SER A 52 1.35 -18.56 -18.48
N ALA A 53 1.76 -19.46 -17.59
CA ALA A 53 0.86 -20.16 -16.67
C ALA A 53 0.36 -19.19 -15.59
N PRO A 54 -0.89 -19.24 -15.11
CA PRO A 54 -1.40 -18.43 -14.00
C PRO A 54 -0.40 -18.15 -12.87
N VAL A 55 -0.41 -16.93 -12.33
CA VAL A 55 0.35 -16.62 -11.12
C VAL A 55 -0.39 -17.21 -9.92
N GLU A 56 0.33 -17.96 -9.09
CA GLU A 56 -0.26 -18.61 -7.92
C GLU A 56 -0.68 -17.57 -6.86
N PRO A 57 -1.78 -17.81 -6.12
CA PRO A 57 -2.25 -16.87 -5.09
C PRO A 57 -1.24 -16.57 -3.98
N PHE A 58 -0.29 -17.49 -3.73
CA PHE A 58 0.76 -17.35 -2.73
C PHE A 58 2.12 -16.96 -3.32
N ASP A 59 2.15 -16.53 -4.59
CA ASP A 59 3.34 -15.94 -5.18
C ASP A 59 3.79 -14.72 -4.34
N PRO A 60 5.09 -14.55 -4.06
CA PRO A 60 5.59 -13.42 -3.29
C PRO A 60 5.16 -12.05 -3.84
N PHE A 61 5.04 -11.91 -5.16
CA PHE A 61 4.56 -10.68 -5.79
C PHE A 61 3.08 -10.43 -5.49
N VAL A 62 2.24 -11.47 -5.53
CA VAL A 62 0.81 -11.36 -5.17
C VAL A 62 0.65 -10.96 -3.71
N THR A 63 1.43 -11.59 -2.83
CA THR A 63 1.44 -11.23 -1.39
C THR A 63 1.89 -9.79 -1.20
N GLY A 64 2.95 -9.37 -1.88
CA GLY A 64 3.43 -8.00 -1.83
C GLY A 64 2.42 -6.96 -2.33
N VAL A 65 1.67 -7.26 -3.41
CA VAL A 65 0.58 -6.41 -3.88
C VAL A 65 -0.54 -6.26 -2.84
N GLN A 66 -0.85 -7.35 -2.11
CA GLN A 66 -1.83 -7.31 -1.02
C GLN A 66 -1.34 -6.45 0.16
N ASP A 67 -0.07 -6.59 0.53
CA ASP A 67 0.57 -5.77 1.57
C ASP A 67 0.56 -4.29 1.16
N PHE A 68 0.92 -3.99 -0.09
CA PHE A 68 0.84 -2.63 -0.64
C PHE A 68 -0.58 -2.07 -0.53
N ALA A 69 -1.60 -2.85 -0.92
CA ALA A 69 -2.98 -2.41 -0.85
C ALA A 69 -3.43 -2.15 0.60
N ALA A 70 -2.97 -2.96 1.56
CA ALA A 70 -3.26 -2.77 2.97
C ALA A 70 -2.62 -1.49 3.52
N GLU A 71 -1.35 -1.25 3.22
CA GLU A 71 -0.59 -0.07 3.65
C GLU A 71 -1.13 1.22 3.02
N ALA A 72 -1.45 1.20 1.72
CA ALA A 72 -2.09 2.34 1.05
C ALA A 72 -3.46 2.67 1.65
N MET A 73 -4.26 1.65 1.98
CA MET A 73 -5.56 1.87 2.64
C MET A 73 -5.39 2.36 4.08
N ALA A 74 -4.35 1.92 4.80
CA ALA A 74 -4.05 2.42 6.14
C ALA A 74 -3.70 3.92 6.11
N LEU A 75 -2.82 4.32 5.20
CA LEU A 75 -2.47 5.72 4.99
C LEU A 75 -3.67 6.56 4.56
N SER A 76 -4.54 6.03 3.69
CA SER A 76 -5.80 6.68 3.30
C SER A 76 -6.68 7.00 4.51
N ARG A 77 -6.92 6.02 5.38
CA ARG A 77 -7.73 6.21 6.60
C ARG A 77 -7.10 7.22 7.55
N HIS A 78 -5.78 7.15 7.73
CA HIS A 78 -5.05 8.12 8.55
C HIS A 78 -5.26 9.55 8.05
N ILE A 79 -5.07 9.78 6.74
CA ILE A 79 -5.28 11.10 6.12
C ILE A 79 -6.73 11.56 6.24
N GLU A 80 -7.70 10.64 6.14
CA GLU A 80 -9.11 10.97 6.35
C GLU A 80 -9.40 11.52 7.75
N GLU A 81 -8.72 11.00 8.77
CA GLU A 81 -8.89 11.46 10.16
C GLU A 81 -8.23 12.81 10.42
N VAL A 82 -7.03 13.04 9.90
CA VAL A 82 -6.24 14.26 10.20
C VAL A 82 -6.49 15.40 9.22
N ALA A 83 -6.89 15.10 7.99
CA ALA A 83 -7.09 16.05 6.90
C ALA A 83 -8.25 15.59 5.98
N PRO A 84 -9.51 15.61 6.46
CA PRO A 84 -10.65 15.08 5.72
C PRO A 84 -10.94 15.80 4.41
N ALA A 85 -10.44 17.02 4.21
CA ALA A 85 -10.58 17.76 2.95
C ALA A 85 -9.46 17.46 1.93
N SER A 86 -8.43 16.68 2.31
CA SER A 86 -7.33 16.31 1.43
C SER A 86 -7.78 15.26 0.41
N ASP A 87 -7.41 15.45 -0.85
CA ASP A 87 -7.64 14.48 -1.93
C ASP A 87 -6.73 13.25 -1.81
N LEU A 88 -5.62 13.34 -1.05
CA LEU A 88 -4.66 12.24 -0.88
C LEU A 88 -5.32 10.97 -0.31
N LYS A 89 -6.34 11.12 0.56
CA LYS A 89 -7.10 9.96 1.05
C LYS A 89 -7.78 9.19 -0.09
N CYS A 90 -8.30 9.89 -1.09
CA CYS A 90 -8.97 9.28 -2.24
C CYS A 90 -7.95 8.65 -3.18
N ILE A 91 -6.78 9.29 -3.36
CA ILE A 91 -5.68 8.78 -4.17
C ILE A 91 -5.18 7.44 -3.63
N PHE A 92 -4.80 7.36 -2.35
CA PHE A 92 -4.29 6.12 -1.76
C PHE A 92 -5.33 4.99 -1.70
N ARG A 93 -6.60 5.33 -1.43
CA ARG A 93 -7.70 4.36 -1.53
C ARG A 93 -7.84 3.82 -2.96
N GLY A 94 -7.82 4.70 -3.96
CA GLY A 94 -7.87 4.31 -5.36
C GLY A 94 -6.69 3.43 -5.78
N MET A 95 -5.47 3.72 -5.31
CA MET A 95 -4.29 2.87 -5.57
C MET A 95 -4.43 1.47 -4.97
N SER A 96 -4.94 1.37 -3.74
CA SER A 96 -5.22 0.09 -3.07
C SER A 96 -6.24 -0.74 -3.86
N GLU A 97 -7.37 -0.12 -4.23
CA GLU A 97 -8.43 -0.77 -5.02
C GLU A 97 -7.93 -1.20 -6.41
N ASP A 98 -7.19 -0.33 -7.10
CA ASP A 98 -6.60 -0.62 -8.42
C ASP A 98 -5.61 -1.79 -8.34
N ALA A 99 -4.71 -1.79 -7.34
CA ALA A 99 -3.76 -2.88 -7.12
C ALA A 99 -4.46 -4.23 -6.95
N LEU A 100 -5.49 -4.29 -6.10
CA LEU A 100 -6.24 -5.53 -5.86
C LEU A 100 -7.04 -5.98 -7.09
N SER A 101 -7.68 -5.05 -7.78
CA SER A 101 -8.49 -5.37 -8.97
C SER A 101 -7.68 -6.01 -10.11
N ARG A 102 -6.39 -5.73 -10.17
CA ARG A 102 -5.49 -6.28 -11.19
C ARG A 102 -4.98 -7.68 -10.85
N LEU A 103 -5.17 -8.18 -9.63
CA LEU A 103 -4.69 -9.52 -9.24
C LEU A 103 -5.43 -10.62 -10.00
N ASP A 104 -6.72 -10.41 -10.28
CA ASP A 104 -7.53 -11.32 -11.08
C ASP A 104 -6.92 -11.54 -12.48
N LEU A 105 -6.29 -10.52 -13.07
CA LEU A 105 -5.61 -10.63 -14.37
C LEU A 105 -4.36 -11.52 -14.32
N LEU A 106 -3.70 -11.61 -13.17
CA LEU A 106 -2.54 -12.47 -12.98
C LEU A 106 -2.92 -13.94 -12.76
N ALA A 107 -4.12 -14.19 -12.22
CA ALA A 107 -4.67 -15.53 -11.99
C ALA A 107 -5.11 -16.24 -13.27
N GLU A 108 -5.15 -15.53 -14.40
CA GLU A 108 -5.56 -16.08 -15.69
C GLU A 108 -4.36 -16.54 -16.55
N PRO A 109 -4.53 -17.59 -17.38
CA PRO A 109 -3.56 -17.94 -18.41
C PRO A 109 -3.40 -16.80 -19.41
N ALA A 110 -2.15 -16.49 -19.77
CA ALA A 110 -1.85 -15.38 -20.68
C ALA A 110 -0.73 -15.73 -21.67
N ARG A 111 -0.48 -14.84 -22.63
CA ARG A 111 0.79 -14.85 -23.39
C ARG A 111 1.84 -14.03 -22.65
N GLY A 112 3.12 -14.34 -22.89
CA GLY A 112 4.24 -13.62 -22.30
C GLY A 112 4.13 -12.10 -22.47
N ALA A 113 3.78 -11.63 -23.67
CA ALA A 113 3.59 -10.20 -23.95
C ALA A 113 2.45 -9.57 -23.12
N ASP A 114 1.33 -10.27 -22.95
CA ASP A 114 0.17 -9.75 -22.21
C ASP A 114 0.47 -9.67 -20.71
N ARG A 115 1.19 -10.67 -20.22
CA ARG A 115 1.62 -10.69 -18.82
C ARG A 115 2.72 -9.66 -18.54
N ALA A 116 3.67 -9.46 -19.47
CA ALA A 116 4.66 -8.40 -19.36
C ALA A 116 3.97 -7.03 -19.20
N ARG A 117 2.99 -6.73 -20.05
CA ARG A 117 2.20 -5.48 -19.95
C ARG A 117 1.45 -5.34 -18.62
N SER A 118 0.97 -6.45 -18.05
CA SER A 118 0.32 -6.45 -16.74
C SER A 118 1.31 -6.06 -15.64
N TYR A 119 2.51 -6.65 -15.64
CA TYR A 119 3.57 -6.26 -14.71
C TYR A 119 4.06 -4.82 -14.92
N GLU A 120 4.20 -4.35 -16.16
CA GLU A 120 4.51 -2.94 -16.45
C GLU A 120 3.43 -1.97 -15.95
N ALA A 121 2.17 -2.40 -15.95
CA ALA A 121 1.08 -1.60 -15.39
C ALA A 121 1.19 -1.53 -13.85
N TYR A 122 1.56 -2.62 -13.18
CA TYR A 122 1.88 -2.60 -11.75
C TYR A 122 3.09 -1.73 -11.45
N ALA A 123 4.17 -1.85 -12.22
CA ALA A 123 5.37 -1.04 -12.04
C ALA A 123 5.07 0.47 -12.06
N ARG A 124 4.21 0.92 -12.98
CA ARG A 124 3.74 2.31 -13.03
C ARG A 124 2.90 2.71 -11.82
N LEU A 125 1.98 1.84 -11.39
CA LEU A 125 1.20 2.09 -10.17
C LEU A 125 2.10 2.27 -8.94
N PHE A 126 3.12 1.41 -8.81
CA PHE A 126 4.08 1.49 -7.71
C PHE A 126 5.04 2.68 -7.85
N GLU A 127 5.40 3.09 -9.06
CA GLU A 127 6.16 4.32 -9.31
C GLU A 127 5.38 5.55 -8.83
N ASP A 128 4.11 5.65 -9.20
CA ASP A 128 3.24 6.74 -8.78
C ASP A 128 3.06 6.75 -7.26
N ALA A 129 2.86 5.56 -6.65
CA ALA A 129 2.73 5.44 -5.21
C ALA A 129 4.02 5.79 -4.45
N GLU A 130 5.19 5.36 -4.96
CA GLU A 130 6.51 5.72 -4.43
C GLU A 130 6.69 7.25 -4.45
N ALA A 131 6.37 7.90 -5.57
CA ALA A 131 6.50 9.34 -5.73
C ALA A 131 5.55 10.12 -4.81
N ILE A 132 4.27 9.73 -4.76
CA ILE A 132 3.25 10.43 -3.97
C ILE A 132 3.46 10.17 -2.47
N ALA A 133 3.92 8.99 -2.07
CA ALA A 133 4.25 8.70 -0.67
C ALA A 133 5.45 9.51 -0.16
N ALA A 134 6.39 9.83 -1.05
CA ALA A 134 7.57 10.65 -0.75
C ALA A 134 7.28 12.17 -0.80
N ASP A 135 6.12 12.59 -1.30
CA ASP A 135 5.76 14.00 -1.42
C ASP A 135 5.66 14.69 -0.06
N GLU A 136 6.07 15.96 0.00
CA GLU A 136 6.13 16.72 1.26
C GLU A 136 4.77 16.85 1.94
N ASP A 137 3.68 16.99 1.16
CA ASP A 137 2.33 17.08 1.71
C ASP A 137 1.92 15.74 2.34
N THR A 138 2.19 14.63 1.64
CA THR A 138 1.91 13.29 2.17
C THR A 138 2.70 13.02 3.44
N VAL A 139 4.01 13.28 3.44
CA VAL A 139 4.89 13.08 4.61
C VAL A 139 4.41 13.93 5.79
N SER A 140 4.04 15.18 5.53
CA SER A 140 3.55 16.10 6.57
C SER A 140 2.25 15.59 7.20
N LEU A 141 1.29 15.14 6.38
CA LEU A 141 0.01 14.60 6.88
C LEU A 141 0.18 13.26 7.60
N ALA A 142 1.02 12.37 7.08
CA ALA A 142 1.33 11.10 7.72
C ALA A 142 1.96 11.32 9.12
N ALA A 143 2.77 12.36 9.28
CA ALA A 143 3.40 12.69 10.56
C ALA A 143 2.43 13.26 11.62
N LEU A 144 1.22 13.66 11.24
CA LEU A 144 0.24 14.16 12.20
C LEU A 144 -0.29 13.02 13.08
N PRO A 145 -0.50 13.26 14.39
CA PRO A 145 -1.17 12.29 15.24
C PRO A 145 -2.68 12.25 14.92
N CYS A 146 -3.28 11.07 14.98
CA CYS A 146 -4.73 10.93 14.92
C CYS A 146 -5.39 11.75 16.05
N PRO A 147 -6.54 12.40 15.79
CA PRO A 147 -7.29 13.08 16.84
C PRO A 147 -7.72 12.07 17.91
N ALA A 148 -7.64 12.48 19.19
CA ALA A 148 -8.17 11.67 20.28
C ALA A 148 -9.69 11.53 20.09
N SER A 149 -10.19 10.30 20.10
CA SER A 149 -11.62 10.01 20.02
C SER A 149 -12.28 10.47 21.33
N ASP A 150 -13.24 11.39 21.25
CA ASP A 150 -14.13 11.76 22.38
C ASP A 150 -15.19 10.68 22.67
#